data_AF-A0A353WTD6-F1
#
_entry.id   AF-A0A353WTD6-F1
#
_cell.length_a   1.000
_cell.length_b   1.000
_cell.length_c   1.000
_cell.angle_alpha   90.00
_cell.angle_beta   90.00
_cell.angle_gamma   90.00
#
_symmetry.space_group_name_H-M   'P 1'
#
loop_
_entity.id
_entity.type
_entity.pdbx_description
1 polymer ?
#
loop_
_entity_poly.entity_id
_entity_poly.type
_entity_poly.pdbx_seq_one_letter_code
_entity_poly.pdbx_strand_id
1 'polypeptide(L)'
;MRKNIIALALLAAVSCTSLKEEFQPVFTRPQNPDVKQTVSMTATHTIKELASKYNVGTPWTVNENIIISGVISTTDQPGNFYKSFYIQDETGGMEIKIGKNGLYNDYLPGQRVYVDCRDLCLGMYGYKSGAAYGNGMVQLGFTDPSGEYETSYLEAPLLIDSHVFKGSVEGKVTPVELSEQQLPKSSDTQATNSNIGKLVTIKNIKYGWYDTRYNEQNEAFVLLYLDSNKNKKLSSNRIFVSGTNTGITTWAMSKEKMKNYLLSGIWDNISIGNANDYNYGKVGDYRVVDEDGTVSYPGIEKAAGSVSHYFSTASGTCVQIRTSGFAKFADKEIPADVLSGQRSINVTGILTLYQGKIQMSVNSLDDITFN
;
A
#
# COMPACT_ATOMS: atom_id res chain seq x y z
N MET A 1 -0.10 23.79 32.11
CA MET A 1 -0.45 24.19 30.73
C MET A 1 -0.01 23.07 29.80
N ARG A 2 -0.96 22.24 29.35
CA ARG A 2 -0.68 21.14 28.42
C ARG A 2 -0.36 21.76 27.06
N LYS A 3 0.86 21.59 26.57
CA LYS A 3 1.25 21.98 25.22
C LYS A 3 0.36 21.21 24.24
N ASN A 4 -0.41 21.95 23.44
CA ASN A 4 -1.16 21.39 22.33
C ASN A 4 -0.16 20.65 21.43
N ILE A 5 -0.39 19.36 21.24
CA ILE A 5 0.37 18.50 20.34
C ILE A 5 0.10 19.01 18.93
N ILE A 6 1.04 19.78 18.38
CA ILE A 6 1.08 20.11 16.95
C ILE A 6 1.66 18.85 16.30
N ALA A 7 0.80 17.98 15.82
CA ALA A 7 1.19 16.88 14.95
C ALA A 7 1.20 17.41 13.52
N LEU A 8 2.39 17.74 13.01
CA LEU A 8 2.55 18.12 11.62
C LEU A 8 2.52 16.84 10.78
N ALA A 9 1.32 16.35 10.49
CA ALA A 9 1.04 15.13 9.73
C ALA A 9 1.45 15.22 8.24
N LEU A 10 2.70 15.55 7.92
CA LEU A 10 3.16 15.89 6.57
C LEU A 10 3.45 14.68 5.66
N LEU A 11 3.13 13.46 6.06
CA LEU A 11 3.62 12.23 5.39
C LEU A 11 2.60 11.42 4.59
N ALA A 12 1.38 11.93 4.36
CA ALA A 12 0.40 11.22 3.53
C ALA A 12 -0.52 12.11 2.69
N ALA A 13 -0.17 13.38 2.51
CA ALA A 13 -0.92 14.26 1.64
C ALA A 13 -0.53 13.98 0.17
N VAL A 14 -1.46 13.31 -0.53
CA VAL A 14 -1.68 13.18 -2.00
C VAL A 14 -1.67 11.71 -2.50
N SER A 15 -2.68 10.92 -2.10
CA SER A 15 -3.24 9.82 -2.92
C SER A 15 -4.73 9.72 -2.64
N CYS A 16 -5.54 10.52 -3.34
CA CYS A 16 -6.95 10.72 -2.97
C CYS A 16 -7.88 10.75 -4.17
N THR A 17 -8.02 9.59 -4.79
CA THR A 17 -9.24 9.00 -5.40
C THR A 17 -9.10 7.48 -5.50
N SER A 18 -7.87 6.95 -5.52
CA SER A 18 -7.56 5.53 -5.62
C SER A 18 -8.06 4.70 -4.45
N LEU A 19 -8.21 5.23 -3.23
CA LEU A 19 -8.69 4.41 -2.09
C LEU A 19 -10.12 3.84 -2.24
N LYS A 20 -10.97 4.39 -3.13
CA LYS A 20 -12.30 3.78 -3.40
C LYS A 20 -12.19 2.64 -4.41
N GLU A 21 -11.26 2.77 -5.35
CA GLU A 21 -11.01 1.71 -6.33
C GLU A 21 -10.09 0.65 -5.75
N GLU A 22 -8.97 0.99 -5.11
CA GLU A 22 -7.89 0.13 -4.57
C GLU A 22 -8.29 -0.86 -3.48
N PHE A 23 -9.50 -0.80 -2.90
CA PHE A 23 -9.87 -1.71 -1.83
C PHE A 23 -11.39 -1.95 -1.79
N GLN A 24 -11.89 -2.80 -2.69
CA GLN A 24 -13.23 -3.38 -2.61
C GLN A 24 -13.16 -4.80 -2.01
N PRO A 25 -14.24 -5.31 -1.38
CA PRO A 25 -14.23 -6.67 -0.86
C PRO A 25 -13.94 -7.70 -1.97
N VAL A 26 -12.96 -8.58 -1.73
CA VAL A 26 -12.67 -9.72 -2.60
C VAL A 26 -13.67 -10.82 -2.31
N PHE A 27 -14.66 -11.01 -3.19
CA PHE A 27 -15.63 -12.10 -3.07
C PHE A 27 -14.98 -13.45 -3.38
N THR A 28 -15.12 -14.40 -2.46
CA THR A 28 -14.56 -15.74 -2.59
C THR A 28 -15.63 -16.72 -3.06
N ARG A 29 -15.46 -17.29 -4.25
CA ARG A 29 -16.06 -18.57 -4.62
C ARG A 29 -14.98 -19.36 -5.36
N PRO A 30 -14.65 -20.59 -4.91
CA PRO A 30 -13.82 -21.48 -5.71
C PRO A 30 -14.57 -21.75 -7.01
N GLN A 31 -14.02 -21.30 -8.12
CA GLN A 31 -14.40 -21.75 -9.45
C GLN A 31 -13.48 -22.94 -9.78
N ASN A 32 -13.99 -23.98 -10.45
CA ASN A 32 -13.14 -24.94 -11.15
C ASN A 32 -12.67 -24.23 -12.43
N PRO A 33 -11.44 -23.71 -12.53
CA PRO A 33 -11.01 -23.06 -13.75
C PRO A 33 -10.89 -24.11 -14.86
N ASP A 34 -11.37 -23.79 -16.06
CA ASP A 34 -11.00 -24.52 -17.27
C ASP A 34 -9.46 -24.67 -17.33
N VAL A 35 -8.97 -25.77 -17.90
CA VAL A 35 -7.53 -26.04 -18.03
C VAL A 35 -6.88 -24.95 -18.88
N LYS A 36 -6.45 -23.86 -18.24
CA LYS A 36 -5.76 -22.74 -18.90
C LYS A 36 -4.39 -23.23 -19.33
N GLN A 37 -4.19 -23.31 -20.64
CA GLN A 37 -2.97 -23.79 -21.27
C GLN A 37 -1.81 -22.86 -20.93
N THR A 38 -0.79 -23.38 -20.26
CA THR A 38 0.44 -22.63 -20.00
C THR A 38 1.18 -22.40 -21.30
N VAL A 39 1.73 -21.19 -21.49
CA VAL A 39 2.58 -20.85 -22.62
C VAL A 39 4.03 -20.72 -22.20
N SER A 40 4.93 -20.86 -23.18
CA SER A 40 6.34 -20.51 -23.04
C SER A 40 6.66 -19.45 -24.08
N MET A 41 7.05 -18.25 -23.62
CA MET A 41 7.42 -17.12 -24.46
C MET A 41 8.84 -16.67 -24.12
N THR A 42 9.49 -15.96 -25.04
CA THR A 42 10.79 -15.34 -24.80
C THR A 42 10.58 -13.89 -24.37
N ALA A 43 11.03 -13.53 -23.18
CA ALA A 43 11.06 -12.12 -22.76
C ALA A 43 12.06 -11.36 -23.65
N THR A 44 11.68 -10.17 -24.11
CA THR A 44 12.57 -9.30 -24.89
C THR A 44 13.32 -8.33 -24.00
N HIS A 45 12.80 -8.06 -22.80
CA HIS A 45 13.39 -7.17 -21.80
C HIS A 45 13.22 -7.76 -20.40
N THR A 46 14.15 -7.42 -19.53
CA THR A 46 14.04 -7.61 -18.08
C THR A 46 13.12 -6.54 -17.47
N ILE A 47 12.64 -6.79 -16.25
CA ILE A 47 11.83 -5.82 -15.51
C ILE A 47 12.59 -4.51 -15.28
N LYS A 48 13.90 -4.58 -14.98
CA LYS A 48 14.74 -3.40 -14.81
C LYS A 48 14.86 -2.59 -16.11
N GLU A 49 15.04 -3.24 -17.25
CA GLU A 49 15.14 -2.57 -18.54
C GLU A 49 13.84 -1.86 -18.91
N LEU A 50 12.68 -2.50 -18.70
CA LEU A 50 11.38 -1.84 -18.89
C LEU A 50 11.23 -0.63 -17.95
N ALA A 51 11.51 -0.79 -16.66
CA ALA A 51 11.42 0.31 -15.69
C ALA A 51 12.37 1.47 -16.03
N SER A 52 13.51 1.20 -16.66
CA SER A 52 14.49 2.22 -17.08
C SER A 52 13.98 3.08 -18.26
N LYS A 53 12.94 2.64 -18.97
CA LYS A 53 12.30 3.44 -20.03
C LYS A 53 11.36 4.51 -19.49
N TYR A 54 10.96 4.42 -18.22
CA TYR A 54 10.08 5.41 -17.61
C TYR A 54 10.85 6.68 -17.24
N ASN A 55 10.35 7.84 -17.70
CA ASN A 55 10.86 9.14 -17.29
C ASN A 55 10.05 9.66 -16.09
N VAL A 56 10.74 10.03 -15.00
CA VAL A 56 10.10 10.36 -13.73
C VAL A 56 9.07 11.48 -13.88
N GLY A 57 7.83 11.21 -13.45
CA GLY A 57 6.69 12.12 -13.53
C GLY A 57 6.05 12.23 -14.91
N THR A 58 6.46 11.38 -15.87
CA THR A 58 5.93 11.38 -17.24
C THR A 58 5.45 9.97 -17.60
N PRO A 59 4.13 9.69 -17.55
CA PRO A 59 3.60 8.40 -17.96
C PRO A 59 3.97 8.10 -19.42
N TRP A 60 4.20 6.82 -19.71
CA TRP A 60 4.59 6.37 -21.04
C TRP A 60 3.72 5.21 -21.51
N THR A 61 2.93 5.43 -22.55
CA THR A 61 2.30 4.35 -23.31
C THR A 61 3.35 3.65 -24.15
N VAL A 62 3.53 2.36 -23.89
CA VAL A 62 4.52 1.53 -24.56
C VAL A 62 4.08 1.31 -26.00
N ASN A 63 4.83 1.89 -26.94
CA ASN A 63 4.62 1.76 -28.37
C ASN A 63 5.63 0.83 -29.05
N GLU A 64 6.32 0.02 -28.23
CA GLU A 64 7.34 -0.93 -28.65
C GLU A 64 6.90 -2.38 -28.41
N ASN A 65 7.51 -3.34 -29.12
CA ASN A 65 7.27 -4.77 -28.92
C ASN A 65 8.07 -5.29 -27.72
N ILE A 66 7.66 -4.91 -26.52
CA ILE A 66 8.30 -5.31 -25.27
C ILE A 66 7.51 -6.43 -24.61
N ILE A 67 8.19 -7.52 -24.27
CA ILE A 67 7.65 -8.60 -23.45
C ILE A 67 8.56 -8.76 -22.26
N ILE A 68 8.00 -8.67 -21.06
CA ILE A 68 8.69 -9.02 -19.81
C ILE A 68 8.20 -10.37 -19.30
N SER A 69 9.03 -11.05 -18.50
CA SER A 69 8.63 -12.25 -17.76
C SER A 69 9.04 -12.12 -16.31
N GLY A 70 8.21 -12.65 -15.42
CA GLY A 70 8.53 -12.72 -14.01
C GLY A 70 7.67 -13.76 -13.30
N VAL A 71 8.09 -14.12 -12.09
CA VAL A 71 7.37 -15.05 -11.22
C VAL A 71 6.52 -14.25 -10.25
N ILE A 72 5.26 -14.64 -10.10
CA ILE A 72 4.32 -13.98 -9.19
C ILE A 72 4.76 -14.18 -7.74
N SER A 73 4.92 -13.08 -7.01
CA SER A 73 5.36 -13.06 -5.61
C SER A 73 4.24 -12.76 -4.61
N THR A 74 3.05 -12.39 -5.09
CA THR A 74 1.92 -11.96 -4.25
C THR A 74 0.67 -12.79 -4.43
N THR A 75 -0.25 -12.67 -3.48
CA THR A 75 -1.63 -13.17 -3.56
C THR A 75 -2.61 -12.18 -2.94
N ASP A 76 -3.76 -11.98 -3.57
CA ASP A 76 -4.87 -11.20 -3.03
C ASP A 76 -5.82 -12.04 -2.13
N GLN A 77 -5.54 -13.33 -1.94
CA GLN A 77 -6.38 -14.23 -1.13
C GLN A 77 -6.58 -13.73 0.33
N PRO A 78 -5.57 -13.14 0.99
CA PRO A 78 -5.74 -12.58 2.34
C PRO A 78 -6.36 -11.18 2.33
N GLY A 79 -6.52 -10.53 1.17
CA GLY A 79 -7.18 -9.23 1.02
C GLY A 79 -6.28 -8.00 1.22
N ASN A 80 -4.96 -8.17 1.29
CA ASN A 80 -4.04 -7.04 1.40
C ASN A 80 -3.66 -6.42 0.05
N PHE A 81 -3.46 -7.26 -0.97
CA PHE A 81 -3.33 -6.84 -2.36
C PHE A 81 -4.69 -6.80 -3.05
N TYR A 82 -4.84 -5.95 -4.05
CA TYR A 82 -6.13 -5.70 -4.67
C TYR A 82 -6.00 -5.34 -6.14
N LYS A 83 -6.73 -6.08 -6.99
CA LYS A 83 -6.77 -5.89 -8.45
C LYS A 83 -5.40 -5.84 -9.14
N SER A 84 -4.34 -6.29 -8.47
CA SER A 84 -2.99 -6.35 -9.00
C SER A 84 -2.24 -7.51 -8.39
N PHE A 85 -1.15 -7.88 -9.04
CA PHE A 85 -0.13 -8.77 -8.49
C PHE A 85 1.25 -8.21 -8.81
N TYR A 86 2.25 -8.67 -8.06
CA TYR A 86 3.65 -8.36 -8.32
C TYR A 86 4.32 -9.56 -8.97
N ILE A 87 5.14 -9.27 -9.98
CA ILE A 87 6.05 -10.23 -10.59
C ILE A 87 7.48 -9.79 -10.33
N GLN A 88 8.40 -10.75 -10.31
CA GLN A 88 9.82 -10.44 -10.21
C GLN A 88 10.68 -11.40 -11.03
N ASP A 89 11.80 -10.87 -11.52
CA ASP A 89 12.90 -11.59 -12.16
C ASP A 89 14.20 -11.34 -11.37
N GLU A 90 15.36 -11.74 -11.90
CA GLU A 90 16.64 -11.49 -11.24
C GLU A 90 16.96 -9.98 -11.12
N THR A 91 16.38 -9.14 -11.98
CA THR A 91 16.73 -7.72 -12.13
C THR A 91 15.85 -6.75 -11.35
N GLY A 92 14.60 -7.10 -11.06
CA GLY A 92 13.64 -6.18 -10.44
C GLY A 92 12.31 -6.85 -10.11
N GLY A 93 11.40 -6.06 -9.52
CA GLY A 93 10.00 -6.44 -9.41
C GLY A 93 9.07 -5.33 -9.91
N MET A 94 7.87 -5.70 -10.32
CA MET A 94 6.90 -4.77 -10.89
C MET A 94 5.48 -5.19 -10.55
N GLU A 95 4.66 -4.19 -10.23
CA GLU A 95 3.22 -4.37 -10.11
C GLU A 95 2.56 -4.36 -11.48
N ILE A 96 1.69 -5.33 -11.71
CA ILE A 96 0.83 -5.41 -12.89
C ILE A 96 -0.61 -5.14 -12.45
N LYS A 97 -1.21 -4.06 -12.95
CA LYS A 97 -2.57 -3.60 -12.57
C LYS A 97 -3.64 -4.31 -13.39
N ILE A 98 -4.18 -5.42 -12.88
CA ILE A 98 -5.07 -6.34 -13.61
C ILE A 98 -6.54 -5.93 -13.61
N GLY A 99 -7.05 -5.15 -12.66
CA GLY A 99 -8.45 -4.71 -12.68
C GLY A 99 -9.48 -5.75 -12.22
N LYS A 100 -9.04 -6.98 -11.91
CA LYS A 100 -9.92 -8.09 -11.50
C LYS A 100 -9.72 -8.48 -10.04
N ASN A 101 -10.82 -8.81 -9.35
CA ASN A 101 -10.79 -9.36 -7.99
C ASN A 101 -10.57 -10.89 -7.98
N GLY A 102 -9.99 -11.41 -6.90
CA GLY A 102 -9.84 -12.86 -6.71
C GLY A 102 -8.81 -13.46 -7.65
N LEU A 103 -7.73 -12.71 -7.91
CA LEU A 103 -6.64 -13.09 -8.81
C LEU A 103 -5.97 -14.38 -8.40
N TYR A 104 -5.96 -14.72 -7.10
CA TYR A 104 -5.44 -15.99 -6.58
C TYR A 104 -6.09 -17.24 -7.19
N ASN A 105 -7.29 -17.13 -7.79
CA ASN A 105 -7.92 -18.25 -8.50
C ASN A 105 -7.34 -18.45 -9.91
N ASP A 106 -6.72 -17.42 -10.48
CA ASP A 106 -6.20 -17.39 -11.84
C ASP A 106 -4.67 -17.41 -11.88
N TYR A 107 -4.03 -16.80 -10.90
CA TYR A 107 -2.63 -16.44 -10.88
C TYR A 107 -2.05 -16.88 -9.54
N LEU A 108 -1.26 -17.95 -9.57
CA LEU A 108 -0.74 -18.56 -8.36
C LEU A 108 0.60 -17.92 -7.95
N PRO A 109 0.87 -17.73 -6.64
CA PRO A 109 2.22 -17.44 -6.18
C PRO A 109 3.20 -18.52 -6.68
N GLY A 110 4.30 -18.09 -7.27
CA GLY A 110 5.27 -18.99 -7.91
C GLY A 110 4.95 -19.34 -9.37
N GLN A 111 3.86 -18.81 -9.94
CA GLN A 111 3.58 -18.95 -11.36
C GLN A 111 4.35 -17.91 -12.17
N ARG A 112 5.03 -18.35 -13.22
CA ARG A 112 5.58 -17.44 -14.23
C ARG A 112 4.46 -16.83 -15.04
N VAL A 113 4.58 -15.56 -15.35
CA VAL A 113 3.75 -14.89 -16.35
C VAL A 113 4.63 -14.15 -17.34
N TYR A 114 4.07 -13.93 -18.52
CA TYR A 114 4.62 -13.08 -19.56
C TYR A 114 3.64 -11.94 -19.78
N VAL A 115 4.16 -10.72 -19.86
CA VAL A 115 3.35 -9.54 -20.12
C VAL A 115 3.79 -8.92 -21.43
N ASP A 116 2.92 -8.92 -22.45
CA ASP A 116 3.10 -8.07 -23.63
C ASP A 116 2.77 -6.64 -23.22
N CYS A 117 3.79 -5.80 -23.17
CA CYS A 117 3.66 -4.44 -22.68
C CYS A 117 3.11 -3.48 -23.73
N ARG A 118 2.96 -3.87 -25.00
CA ARG A 118 2.46 -2.97 -26.05
C ARG A 118 1.11 -2.37 -25.64
N ASP A 119 0.89 -1.10 -25.92
CA ASP A 119 -0.33 -0.35 -25.60
C ASP A 119 -0.66 -0.22 -24.09
N LEU A 120 0.12 -0.85 -23.21
CA LEU A 120 0.07 -0.63 -21.77
C LEU A 120 0.81 0.67 -21.41
N CYS A 121 0.58 1.16 -20.20
CA CYS A 121 1.16 2.39 -19.69
C CYS A 121 2.10 2.09 -18.52
N LEU A 122 3.31 2.64 -18.57
CA LEU A 122 4.18 2.80 -17.41
C LEU A 122 3.85 4.11 -16.69
N GLY A 123 3.72 4.03 -15.38
CA GLY A 123 3.59 5.19 -14.50
C GLY A 123 4.19 4.93 -13.14
N MET A 124 4.41 5.99 -12.36
CA MET A 124 5.00 5.91 -11.03
C MET A 124 3.99 6.21 -9.95
N TYR A 125 3.66 5.20 -9.15
CA TYR A 125 2.83 5.39 -7.98
C TYR A 125 3.65 5.96 -6.83
N GLY A 126 3.17 7.08 -6.26
CA GLY A 126 3.79 7.71 -5.11
C GLY A 126 4.90 8.70 -5.44
N TYR A 127 5.10 9.08 -6.71
CA TYR A 127 6.01 10.17 -7.04
C TYR A 127 5.50 11.49 -6.48
N LYS A 128 6.41 12.29 -5.89
CA LYS A 128 6.13 13.69 -5.56
C LYS A 128 7.42 14.50 -5.65
N SER A 129 7.36 15.61 -6.38
CA SER A 129 8.50 16.52 -6.51
C SER A 129 8.66 17.40 -5.27
N GLY A 130 9.89 17.87 -5.05
CA GLY A 130 10.24 18.80 -3.98
C GLY A 130 11.26 18.22 -3.00
N ALA A 131 11.97 19.10 -2.28
CA ALA A 131 13.11 18.73 -1.44
C ALA A 131 12.77 17.75 -0.29
N ALA A 132 11.51 17.71 0.15
CA ALA A 132 11.05 16.82 1.22
C ALA A 132 10.57 15.45 0.73
N TYR A 133 10.46 15.27 -0.59
CA TYR A 133 9.82 14.14 -1.26
C TYR A 133 10.79 13.45 -2.22
N GLY A 134 10.32 12.40 -2.87
CA GLY A 134 11.11 11.62 -3.79
C GLY A 134 10.27 10.72 -4.68
N ASN A 135 10.92 9.70 -5.22
CA ASN A 135 10.35 8.79 -6.18
C ASN A 135 9.37 7.83 -5.54
N GLY A 136 8.47 7.35 -6.40
CA GLY A 136 7.63 6.21 -6.13
C GLY A 136 8.18 4.94 -6.76
N MET A 137 7.30 4.00 -7.02
CA MET A 137 7.61 2.77 -7.75
C MET A 137 6.98 2.80 -9.13
N VAL A 138 7.72 2.39 -10.17
CA VAL A 138 7.17 2.21 -11.52
C VAL A 138 6.23 1.01 -11.53
N GLN A 139 5.06 1.16 -12.14
CA GLN A 139 4.01 0.15 -12.28
C GLN A 139 3.61 0.04 -13.74
N LEU A 140 3.08 -1.13 -14.12
CA LEU A 140 2.52 -1.38 -15.45
C LEU A 140 1.00 -1.55 -15.34
N GLY A 141 0.28 -0.75 -16.11
CA GLY A 141 -1.18 -0.78 -16.15
C GLY A 141 -1.70 -0.32 -17.49
N PHE A 142 -2.89 0.27 -17.51
CA PHE A 142 -3.44 0.92 -18.68
C PHE A 142 -3.34 2.45 -18.54
N THR A 143 -3.56 3.19 -19.61
CA THR A 143 -3.64 4.66 -19.52
C THR A 143 -4.85 5.06 -18.67
N ASP A 144 -4.69 5.99 -17.73
CA ASP A 144 -5.82 6.56 -17.01
C ASP A 144 -6.52 7.61 -17.90
N PRO A 145 -7.78 7.39 -18.32
CA PRO A 145 -8.50 8.33 -19.17
C PRO A 145 -8.82 9.65 -18.46
N SER A 146 -8.81 9.68 -17.12
CA SER A 146 -9.06 10.91 -16.36
C SER A 146 -7.84 11.82 -16.26
N GLY A 147 -6.63 11.28 -16.46
CA GLY A 147 -5.35 11.96 -16.22
C GLY A 147 -5.09 12.29 -14.75
N GLU A 148 -5.89 11.76 -13.82
CA GLU A 148 -5.68 11.93 -12.40
C GLU A 148 -4.50 11.10 -11.88
N TYR A 149 -4.27 9.96 -12.54
CA TYR A 149 -3.19 9.03 -12.28
C TYR A 149 -2.34 8.81 -13.53
N GLU A 150 -1.10 8.39 -13.32
CA GLU A 150 -0.23 8.01 -14.42
C GLU A 150 -0.63 6.68 -15.08
N THR A 151 -1.28 5.78 -14.32
CA THR A 151 -1.80 4.50 -14.81
C THR A 151 -3.15 4.15 -14.17
N SER A 152 -3.92 3.35 -14.88
CA SER A 152 -5.16 2.70 -14.45
C SER A 152 -5.03 1.18 -14.53
N TYR A 153 -6.10 0.45 -14.22
CA TYR A 153 -6.14 -1.01 -14.29
C TYR A 153 -6.56 -1.51 -15.68
N LEU A 154 -6.11 -2.73 -16.05
CA LEU A 154 -6.61 -3.47 -17.20
C LEU A 154 -8.02 -4.03 -16.92
N GLU A 155 -9.04 -3.18 -16.85
CA GLU A 155 -10.38 -3.58 -16.37
C GLU A 155 -11.11 -4.61 -17.26
N ALA A 156 -10.84 -4.67 -18.56
CA ALA A 156 -11.54 -5.55 -19.49
C ALA A 156 -10.88 -6.94 -19.58
N PRO A 157 -11.61 -8.06 -19.42
CA PRO A 157 -11.05 -9.41 -19.53
C PRO A 157 -10.28 -9.66 -20.83
N LEU A 158 -10.77 -9.13 -21.95
CA LEU A 158 -10.09 -9.25 -23.24
C LEU A 158 -8.72 -8.56 -23.25
N LEU A 159 -8.57 -7.42 -22.58
CA LEU A 159 -7.28 -6.74 -22.44
C LEU A 159 -6.35 -7.57 -21.55
N ILE A 160 -6.85 -8.15 -20.46
CA ILE A 160 -6.05 -9.02 -19.60
C ILE A 160 -5.55 -10.23 -20.42
N ASP A 161 -6.45 -10.90 -21.15
CA ASP A 161 -6.13 -12.12 -21.90
C ASP A 161 -5.24 -11.85 -23.12
N SER A 162 -5.22 -10.62 -23.66
CA SER A 162 -4.33 -10.23 -24.76
C SER A 162 -2.93 -9.77 -24.31
N HIS A 163 -2.77 -9.41 -23.04
CA HIS A 163 -1.50 -8.89 -22.51
C HIS A 163 -0.82 -9.81 -21.49
N VAL A 164 -1.57 -10.62 -20.74
CA VAL A 164 -1.04 -11.40 -19.61
C VAL A 164 -1.17 -12.89 -19.88
N PHE A 165 -0.04 -13.53 -20.18
CA PHE A 165 0.01 -14.94 -20.52
C PHE A 165 0.60 -15.77 -19.38
N LYS A 166 -0.05 -16.89 -19.06
CA LYS A 166 0.32 -17.75 -17.93
C LYS A 166 1.39 -18.75 -18.36
N GLY A 167 2.51 -18.78 -17.65
CA GLY A 167 3.57 -19.79 -17.78
C GLY A 167 3.45 -20.91 -16.75
N SER A 168 4.53 -21.69 -16.64
CA SER A 168 4.69 -22.77 -15.67
C SER A 168 4.64 -22.28 -14.21
N VAL A 169 4.26 -23.18 -13.31
CA VAL A 169 4.42 -22.99 -11.87
C VAL A 169 5.81 -23.48 -11.48
N GLU A 170 6.65 -22.57 -10.97
CA GLU A 170 8.09 -22.80 -10.72
C GLU A 170 8.42 -22.91 -9.22
N GLY A 171 7.40 -22.80 -8.36
CA GLY A 171 7.56 -22.75 -6.92
C GLY A 171 7.56 -21.32 -6.39
N LYS A 172 7.26 -21.16 -5.10
CA LYS A 172 7.14 -19.84 -4.48
C LYS A 172 8.48 -19.11 -4.54
N VAL A 173 8.41 -17.81 -4.82
CA VAL A 173 9.56 -16.90 -4.74
C VAL A 173 10.15 -16.96 -3.33
N THR A 174 11.47 -17.17 -3.26
CA THR A 174 12.22 -17.04 -2.00
C THR A 174 12.54 -15.57 -1.75
N PRO A 175 12.18 -15.00 -0.59
CA PRO A 175 12.45 -13.59 -0.30
C PRO A 175 13.95 -13.32 -0.18
N VAL A 176 14.38 -12.14 -0.63
CA VAL A 176 15.75 -11.68 -0.45
C VAL A 176 15.86 -10.98 0.91
N GLU A 177 16.72 -11.48 1.79
CA GLU A 177 17.03 -10.80 3.04
C GLU A 177 17.91 -9.57 2.78
N LEU A 178 17.49 -8.40 3.26
CA LEU A 178 18.19 -7.14 3.05
C LEU A 178 18.91 -6.66 4.31
N SER A 179 20.15 -6.23 4.13
CA SER A 179 20.82 -5.34 5.07
C SER A 179 20.32 -3.90 4.90
N GLU A 180 20.55 -3.06 5.91
CA GLU A 180 20.13 -1.64 5.86
C GLU A 180 20.75 -0.87 4.69
N GLN A 181 21.96 -1.25 4.23
CA GLN A 181 22.64 -0.60 3.10
C GLN A 181 22.02 -0.94 1.75
N GLN A 182 21.24 -2.02 1.67
CA GLN A 182 20.55 -2.45 0.45
C GLN A 182 19.15 -1.84 0.30
N LEU A 183 18.67 -1.14 1.35
CA LEU A 183 17.40 -0.44 1.32
C LEU A 183 17.45 0.74 0.34
N PRO A 184 16.35 0.99 -0.39
CA PRO A 184 16.30 2.05 -1.38
C PRO A 184 16.32 3.44 -0.73
N LYS A 185 16.98 4.37 -1.43
CA LYS A 185 17.01 5.79 -1.11
C LYS A 185 15.82 6.51 -1.73
N SER A 186 15.61 7.76 -1.33
CA SER A 186 14.43 8.53 -1.72
C SER A 186 14.29 8.80 -3.22
N SER A 187 15.39 8.79 -3.98
CA SER A 187 15.39 8.99 -5.43
C SER A 187 15.56 7.69 -6.21
N ASP A 188 15.56 6.53 -5.54
CA ASP A 188 15.72 5.26 -6.24
C ASP A 188 14.44 4.90 -7.03
N THR A 189 14.64 4.08 -8.06
CA THR A 189 13.58 3.37 -8.79
C THR A 189 14.06 1.94 -9.04
N GLN A 190 13.24 1.07 -9.63
CA GLN A 190 13.70 -0.26 -10.05
C GLN A 190 14.92 -0.23 -10.97
N ALA A 191 15.15 0.89 -11.69
CA ALA A 191 16.32 1.07 -12.54
C ALA A 191 17.63 1.25 -11.73
N THR A 192 17.56 1.81 -10.52
CA THR A 192 18.75 2.09 -9.67
C THR A 192 18.86 1.13 -8.49
N ASN A 193 17.75 0.58 -8.01
CA ASN A 193 17.71 -0.40 -6.93
C ASN A 193 16.78 -1.57 -7.32
N SER A 194 17.39 -2.74 -7.55
CA SER A 194 16.70 -3.96 -7.99
C SER A 194 15.79 -4.58 -6.93
N ASN A 195 15.84 -4.13 -5.68
CA ASN A 195 14.98 -4.65 -4.62
C ASN A 195 13.58 -4.04 -4.64
N ILE A 196 13.40 -2.89 -5.29
CA ILE A 196 12.09 -2.25 -5.42
C ILE A 196 11.18 -3.15 -6.27
N GLY A 197 9.98 -3.41 -5.76
CA GLY A 197 8.96 -4.29 -6.32
C GLY A 197 9.16 -5.78 -6.01
N LYS A 198 10.26 -6.17 -5.36
CA LYS A 198 10.53 -7.58 -5.02
C LYS A 198 10.00 -7.96 -3.64
N LEU A 199 9.79 -9.26 -3.45
CA LEU A 199 9.61 -9.88 -2.15
C LEU A 199 10.94 -9.92 -1.40
N VAL A 200 10.99 -9.24 -0.26
CA VAL A 200 12.20 -9.10 0.56
C VAL A 200 11.89 -9.32 2.03
N THR A 201 12.92 -9.63 2.82
CA THR A 201 12.84 -9.68 4.28
C THR A 201 13.71 -8.59 4.90
N ILE A 202 13.12 -7.76 5.76
CA ILE A 202 13.83 -6.79 6.60
C ILE A 202 13.74 -7.26 8.04
N LYS A 203 14.88 -7.45 8.69
CA LYS A 203 14.96 -8.00 10.05
C LYS A 203 15.13 -6.95 11.14
N ASN A 204 14.73 -7.31 12.34
CA ASN A 204 14.99 -6.60 13.59
C ASN A 204 14.54 -5.14 13.62
N ILE A 205 13.46 -4.80 12.92
CA ILE A 205 12.89 -3.45 12.96
C ILE A 205 12.05 -3.26 14.23
N LYS A 206 12.07 -2.06 14.79
CA LYS A 206 11.34 -1.70 16.02
C LYS A 206 10.22 -0.73 15.73
N TYR A 207 9.13 -0.86 16.48
CA TYR A 207 7.97 0.01 16.31
C TYR A 207 8.30 1.47 16.63
N GLY A 208 7.71 2.37 15.86
CA GLY A 208 7.97 3.79 15.92
C GLY A 208 9.14 4.22 15.04
N TRP A 209 9.05 5.44 14.54
CA TRP A 209 10.10 6.10 13.79
C TRP A 209 10.18 7.57 14.16
N TYR A 210 11.40 8.05 14.39
CA TYR A 210 11.68 9.45 14.68
C TYR A 210 12.02 10.20 13.39
N ASP A 211 11.15 11.12 12.97
CA ASP A 211 11.43 12.00 11.84
C ASP A 211 12.25 13.21 12.29
N THR A 212 13.55 13.15 12.07
CA THR A 212 14.49 14.22 12.43
C THR A 212 14.22 15.53 11.71
N ARG A 213 13.50 15.52 10.58
CA ARG A 213 13.17 16.74 9.81
C ARG A 213 12.15 17.60 10.53
N TYR A 214 11.23 16.96 11.25
CA TYR A 214 10.14 17.63 11.99
C TYR A 214 10.31 17.53 13.50
N ASN A 215 11.30 16.76 13.98
CA ASN A 215 11.53 16.51 15.40
C ASN A 215 10.30 15.82 16.04
N GLU A 216 9.73 14.84 15.34
CA GLU A 216 8.48 14.17 15.70
C GLU A 216 8.63 12.64 15.69
N GLN A 217 7.99 11.99 16.66
CA GLN A 217 7.84 10.54 16.70
C GLN A 217 6.56 10.13 15.96
N ASN A 218 6.65 9.08 15.15
CA ASN A 218 5.56 8.55 14.33
C ASN A 218 5.37 7.06 14.61
N GLU A 219 4.14 6.65 14.90
CA GLU A 219 3.78 5.26 15.23
C GLU A 219 2.85 4.66 14.19
N ALA A 220 1.76 5.36 13.87
CA ALA A 220 0.81 4.93 12.85
C ALA A 220 0.24 6.12 12.07
N PHE A 221 -0.29 5.82 10.89
CA PHE A 221 -1.04 6.75 10.05
C PHE A 221 -2.27 6.06 9.44
N VAL A 222 -3.42 6.72 9.51
CA VAL A 222 -4.61 6.38 8.72
C VAL A 222 -5.31 7.66 8.22
N LEU A 223 -5.82 7.58 7.00
CA LEU A 223 -6.69 8.59 6.40
C LEU A 223 -8.12 8.09 6.37
N LEU A 224 -9.02 8.80 7.03
CA LEU A 224 -10.44 8.51 7.06
C LEU A 224 -11.24 9.66 6.45
N TYR A 225 -12.51 9.42 6.16
CA TYR A 225 -13.42 10.40 5.56
C TYR A 225 -14.68 10.56 6.39
N LEU A 226 -15.25 11.77 6.37
CA LEU A 226 -16.59 11.98 6.92
C LEU A 226 -17.65 11.33 6.03
N ASP A 227 -17.47 11.44 4.71
CA ASP A 227 -18.35 10.86 3.69
C ASP A 227 -17.56 10.50 2.42
N SER A 228 -17.45 9.21 2.11
CA SER A 228 -16.73 8.72 0.93
C SER A 228 -17.39 9.05 -0.39
N ASN A 229 -18.63 9.55 -0.40
CA ASN A 229 -19.31 10.04 -1.60
C ASN A 229 -19.02 11.50 -1.90
N LYS A 230 -18.46 12.25 -0.93
CA LYS A 230 -17.94 13.59 -1.16
C LYS A 230 -16.53 13.55 -1.73
N ASN A 231 -16.10 14.68 -2.26
CA ASN A 231 -14.75 14.83 -2.79
C ASN A 231 -13.71 14.53 -1.71
N LYS A 232 -12.94 13.46 -1.92
CA LYS A 232 -11.89 12.96 -1.03
C LYS A 232 -10.64 13.83 -1.02
N LYS A 233 -10.59 14.90 -1.82
CA LYS A 233 -9.54 15.93 -1.80
C LYS A 233 -9.84 17.09 -0.87
N LEU A 234 -11.10 17.27 -0.46
CA LEU A 234 -11.51 18.36 0.42
C LEU A 234 -11.00 18.12 1.85
N SER A 235 -10.30 19.10 2.41
CA SER A 235 -9.86 19.10 3.81
C SER A 235 -11.02 18.90 4.78
N SER A 236 -12.16 19.55 4.51
CA SER A 236 -13.39 19.43 5.29
C SER A 236 -14.03 18.04 5.30
N ASN A 237 -13.53 17.10 4.50
CA ASN A 237 -14.03 15.72 4.42
C ASN A 237 -12.99 14.69 4.89
N ARG A 238 -11.89 15.11 5.51
CA ARG A 238 -10.76 14.24 5.85
C ARG A 238 -10.50 14.22 7.35
N ILE A 239 -10.02 13.08 7.83
CA ILE A 239 -9.50 12.90 9.18
C ILE A 239 -8.12 12.25 9.06
N PHE A 240 -7.08 12.96 9.47
CA PHE A 240 -5.72 12.43 9.55
C PHE A 240 -5.46 11.97 10.97
N VAL A 241 -5.41 10.65 11.17
CA VAL A 241 -4.95 10.08 12.45
C VAL A 241 -3.50 9.70 12.27
N SER A 242 -2.59 10.41 12.93
CA SER A 242 -1.15 10.31 12.68
C SER A 242 -0.30 10.67 13.89
N GLY A 243 0.96 10.24 13.88
CA GLY A 243 1.95 10.60 14.89
C GLY A 243 2.02 9.57 16.00
N THR A 244 2.15 10.01 17.25
CA THR A 244 2.13 9.15 18.44
C THR A 244 0.74 9.04 19.04
N ASN A 245 0.52 8.02 19.86
CA ASN A 245 -0.70 7.83 20.65
C ASN A 245 -1.98 7.82 19.80
N THR A 246 -1.91 7.28 18.59
CA THR A 246 -3.07 7.15 17.70
C THR A 246 -4.17 6.24 18.27
N GLY A 247 -3.82 5.40 19.26
CA GLY A 247 -4.69 4.40 19.86
C GLY A 247 -4.98 3.19 18.96
N ILE A 248 -4.35 3.12 17.77
CA ILE A 248 -4.50 2.00 16.85
C ILE A 248 -3.56 0.88 17.28
N THR A 249 -4.14 -0.29 17.61
CA THR A 249 -3.42 -1.48 18.09
C THR A 249 -3.50 -2.65 17.12
N THR A 250 -4.23 -2.52 16.03
CA THR A 250 -4.45 -3.57 15.02
C THR A 250 -3.75 -3.26 13.71
N TRP A 251 -3.34 -4.28 12.95
CA TRP A 251 -2.58 -4.11 11.69
C TRP A 251 -3.26 -3.23 10.64
N ALA A 252 -4.59 -3.26 10.60
CA ALA A 252 -5.44 -2.30 9.91
C ALA A 252 -6.74 -2.15 10.69
N MET A 253 -7.84 -1.75 10.04
CA MET A 253 -9.15 -1.78 10.67
C MET A 253 -10.24 -2.11 9.66
N SER A 254 -11.06 -3.11 9.98
CA SER A 254 -12.34 -3.31 9.32
C SER A 254 -13.29 -2.17 9.66
N LYS A 255 -14.45 -2.13 8.99
CA LYS A 255 -15.53 -1.20 9.32
C LYS A 255 -15.95 -1.28 10.80
N GLU A 256 -16.05 -2.49 11.35
CA GLU A 256 -16.47 -2.67 12.75
C GLU A 256 -15.36 -2.27 13.73
N LYS A 257 -14.08 -2.58 13.43
CA LYS A 257 -12.97 -2.13 14.28
C LYS A 257 -12.80 -0.60 14.24
N MET A 258 -12.95 0.02 13.08
CA MET A 258 -12.98 1.48 12.93
C MET A 258 -14.10 2.10 13.78
N LYS A 259 -15.30 1.51 13.74
CA LYS A 259 -16.42 1.91 14.60
C LYS A 259 -16.06 1.79 16.08
N ASN A 260 -15.41 0.71 16.51
CA ASN A 260 -15.02 0.53 17.92
C ASN A 260 -13.99 1.57 18.39
N TYR A 261 -12.98 1.88 17.56
CA TYR A 261 -12.03 2.97 17.85
C TYR A 261 -12.73 4.33 17.94
N LEU A 262 -13.70 4.59 17.07
CA LEU A 262 -14.46 5.83 17.15
C LEU A 262 -15.28 5.91 18.45
N LEU A 263 -15.99 4.83 18.79
CA LEU A 263 -16.83 4.75 19.99
C LEU A 263 -16.05 4.83 21.31
N SER A 264 -14.77 4.46 21.32
CA SER A 264 -13.93 4.62 22.52
C SER A 264 -13.49 6.06 22.77
N GLY A 265 -13.75 7.00 21.85
CA GLY A 265 -13.41 8.41 21.98
C GLY A 265 -11.91 8.71 21.85
N ILE A 266 -11.09 7.73 21.47
CA ILE A 266 -9.62 7.92 21.35
C ILE A 266 -9.25 8.98 20.29
N TRP A 267 -10.16 9.26 19.37
CA TRP A 267 -9.97 10.21 18.29
C TRP A 267 -10.69 11.54 18.50
N ASP A 268 -11.39 11.76 19.62
CA ASP A 268 -12.24 12.96 19.83
C ASP A 268 -11.46 14.28 19.66
N ASN A 269 -10.17 14.28 19.98
CA ASN A 269 -9.32 15.46 19.86
C ASN A 269 -8.68 15.65 18.48
N ILE A 270 -8.88 14.73 17.54
CA ILE A 270 -8.32 14.80 16.19
C ILE A 270 -9.11 15.82 15.37
N SER A 271 -8.39 16.74 14.73
CA SER A 271 -8.97 17.76 13.86
C SER A 271 -9.50 17.17 12.55
N ILE A 272 -10.61 17.72 12.07
CA ILE A 272 -11.09 17.49 10.70
C ILE A 272 -10.26 18.36 9.76
N GLY A 273 -9.65 17.75 8.75
CA GLY A 273 -8.70 18.44 7.89
C GLY A 273 -7.64 17.57 7.25
N ASN A 274 -6.66 18.27 6.67
CA ASN A 274 -5.35 17.75 6.32
C ASN A 274 -4.25 18.50 7.10
N ALA A 275 -2.99 18.09 6.91
CA ALA A 275 -1.84 18.64 7.64
C ALA A 275 -1.69 20.17 7.59
N ASN A 276 -2.09 20.80 6.49
CA ASN A 276 -1.94 22.24 6.26
C ASN A 276 -3.26 23.01 6.42
N ASP A 277 -4.38 22.31 6.59
CA ASP A 277 -5.72 22.89 6.59
C ASP A 277 -6.69 22.03 7.42
N TYR A 278 -6.84 22.39 8.69
CA TYR A 278 -7.51 21.58 9.72
C TYR A 278 -8.50 22.36 10.59
N ASN A 279 -9.04 23.46 10.05
CA ASN A 279 -9.93 24.36 10.78
C ASN A 279 -11.42 23.97 10.65
N TYR A 280 -11.74 22.68 10.50
CA TYR A 280 -13.09 22.19 10.22
C TYR A 280 -13.75 21.48 11.42
N GLY A 281 -13.30 21.83 12.63
CA GLY A 281 -13.73 21.19 13.88
C GLY A 281 -12.92 19.94 14.20
N LYS A 282 -13.44 19.12 15.10
CA LYS A 282 -12.84 17.89 15.59
C LYS A 282 -13.78 16.71 15.43
N VAL A 283 -13.21 15.50 15.47
CA VAL A 283 -14.00 14.26 15.51
C VAL A 283 -14.99 14.24 16.68
N GLY A 284 -14.57 14.73 17.85
CA GLY A 284 -15.41 14.79 19.05
C GLY A 284 -16.63 15.70 18.93
N ASP A 285 -16.63 16.65 17.98
CA ASP A 285 -17.78 17.54 17.74
C ASP A 285 -18.98 16.76 17.17
N TYR A 286 -18.75 15.57 16.62
CA TYR A 286 -19.79 14.66 16.13
C TYR A 286 -20.26 13.67 17.20
N ARG A 287 -19.66 13.67 18.40
CA ARG A 287 -19.99 12.73 19.47
C ARG A 287 -21.35 13.07 20.07
N VAL A 288 -22.29 12.12 20.01
CA VAL A 288 -23.61 12.20 20.65
C VAL A 288 -23.69 11.14 21.74
N VAL A 289 -24.25 11.52 22.89
CA VAL A 289 -24.63 10.60 23.97
C VAL A 289 -26.13 10.73 24.17
N ASP A 290 -26.87 9.67 23.83
CA ASP A 290 -28.32 9.62 24.02
C ASP A 290 -28.67 9.52 25.51
N GLU A 291 -29.94 9.74 25.87
CA GLU A 291 -30.42 9.72 27.26
C GLU A 291 -30.17 8.37 27.96
N ASP A 292 -30.14 7.28 27.20
CA ASP A 292 -29.84 5.93 27.68
C ASP A 292 -28.32 5.64 27.83
N GLY A 293 -27.48 6.62 27.52
CA GLY A 293 -26.02 6.52 27.57
C GLY A 293 -25.38 5.96 26.30
N THR A 294 -26.17 5.65 25.26
CA THR A 294 -25.65 5.17 23.96
C THR A 294 -24.78 6.25 23.32
N VAL A 295 -23.55 5.88 22.96
CA VAL A 295 -22.61 6.77 22.27
C VAL A 295 -22.70 6.54 20.76
N SER A 296 -22.77 7.62 19.99
CA SER A 296 -22.69 7.57 18.53
C SER A 296 -21.93 8.76 17.95
N TYR A 297 -21.56 8.63 16.67
CA TYR A 297 -20.88 9.69 15.90
C TYR A 297 -21.61 9.88 14.58
N PRO A 298 -22.82 10.47 14.57
CA PRO A 298 -23.51 10.81 13.33
C PRO A 298 -22.62 11.71 12.45
N GLY A 299 -22.65 11.52 11.13
CA GLY A 299 -21.87 12.35 10.19
C GLY A 299 -20.41 11.91 9.95
N ILE A 300 -19.91 10.90 10.68
CA ILE A 300 -18.65 10.23 10.36
C ILE A 300 -18.96 8.85 9.75
N GLU A 301 -18.53 8.63 8.51
CA GLU A 301 -18.62 7.34 7.84
C GLU A 301 -17.80 6.27 8.57
N LYS A 302 -18.37 5.07 8.69
CA LYS A 302 -17.65 3.90 9.19
C LYS A 302 -17.29 3.04 8.00
N ALA A 303 -15.99 2.96 7.71
CA ALA A 303 -15.44 2.21 6.60
C ALA A 303 -14.18 1.46 7.04
N ALA A 304 -13.82 0.44 6.29
CA ALA A 304 -12.53 -0.21 6.45
C ALA A 304 -11.41 0.81 6.14
N GLY A 305 -10.40 0.86 7.02
CA GLY A 305 -9.30 1.81 6.95
C GLY A 305 -7.97 1.10 6.78
N SER A 306 -7.23 1.46 5.73
CA SER A 306 -5.85 1.00 5.56
C SER A 306 -4.92 1.76 6.51
N VAL A 307 -4.16 1.02 7.32
CA VAL A 307 -3.26 1.59 8.32
C VAL A 307 -1.82 1.42 7.84
N SER A 308 -1.05 2.48 8.02
CA SER A 308 0.39 2.47 7.87
C SER A 308 1.03 2.49 9.25
N HIS A 309 1.66 1.40 9.67
CA HIS A 309 2.49 1.37 10.88
C HIS A 309 3.94 1.72 10.54
N TYR A 310 4.57 2.53 11.37
CA TYR A 310 5.96 2.95 11.18
C TYR A 310 6.88 2.13 12.08
N PHE A 311 7.93 1.61 11.47
CA PHE A 311 9.03 0.95 12.15
C PHE A 311 10.34 1.63 11.77
N SER A 312 11.37 1.39 12.58
CA SER A 312 12.73 1.86 12.32
C SER A 312 13.74 0.72 12.37
N THR A 313 14.72 0.79 11.47
CA THR A 313 15.92 -0.03 11.54
C THR A 313 16.85 0.47 12.66
N ALA A 314 17.96 -0.22 12.92
CA ALA A 314 18.90 0.20 13.96
C ALA A 314 19.56 1.56 13.65
N SER A 315 19.75 1.90 12.37
CA SER A 315 20.21 3.24 11.95
C SER A 315 19.13 4.33 11.96
N GLY A 316 17.88 3.99 12.28
CA GLY A 316 16.75 4.93 12.26
C GLY A 316 16.11 5.11 10.88
N THR A 317 16.37 4.22 9.92
CA THR A 317 15.71 4.24 8.62
C THR A 317 14.24 3.83 8.77
N CYS A 318 13.33 4.65 8.24
CA CYS A 318 11.88 4.40 8.30
C CYS A 318 11.49 3.22 7.40
N VAL A 319 10.74 2.28 7.95
CA VAL A 319 10.06 1.20 7.21
C VAL A 319 8.58 1.29 7.53
N GLN A 320 7.78 1.73 6.57
CA GLN A 320 6.32 1.77 6.72
C GLN A 320 5.74 0.41 6.31
N ILE A 321 4.98 -0.24 7.18
CA ILE A 321 4.18 -1.43 6.82
C ILE A 321 2.74 -0.96 6.60
N ARG A 322 2.25 -1.09 5.37
CA ARG A 322 0.89 -0.68 4.99
C ARG A 322 -0.01 -1.91 4.82
N THR A 323 -1.12 -1.91 5.54
CA THR A 323 -2.10 -3.00 5.52
C THR A 323 -3.49 -2.47 5.21
N SER A 324 -4.22 -3.20 4.36
CA SER A 324 -5.61 -2.93 3.96
C SER A 324 -6.59 -3.24 5.09
N GLY A 325 -7.60 -2.38 5.26
CA GLY A 325 -8.74 -2.67 6.14
C GLY A 325 -9.64 -3.83 5.68
N PHE A 326 -9.46 -4.30 4.44
CA PHE A 326 -10.15 -5.48 3.89
C PHE A 326 -9.34 -6.76 4.03
N ALA A 327 -8.11 -6.68 4.55
CA ALA A 327 -7.33 -7.85 4.85
C ALA A 327 -8.03 -8.69 5.93
N LYS A 328 -8.02 -10.02 5.78
CA LYS A 328 -8.59 -10.97 6.76
C LYS A 328 -7.93 -10.86 8.14
N PHE A 329 -6.74 -10.28 8.19
CA PHE A 329 -5.98 -10.02 9.42
C PHE A 329 -6.00 -8.54 9.84
N ALA A 330 -6.84 -7.70 9.23
CA ALA A 330 -6.92 -6.27 9.53
C ALA A 330 -7.13 -6.01 11.03
N ASP A 331 -8.09 -6.71 11.65
CA ASP A 331 -8.44 -6.51 13.06
C ASP A 331 -7.55 -7.30 14.04
N LYS A 332 -6.48 -7.95 13.55
CA LYS A 332 -5.56 -8.67 14.43
C LYS A 332 -4.73 -7.68 15.23
N GLU A 333 -4.73 -7.88 16.55
CA GLU A 333 -3.93 -7.08 17.49
C GLU A 333 -2.44 -7.30 17.26
N ILE A 334 -1.69 -6.20 17.29
CA ILE A 334 -0.24 -6.19 17.36
C ILE A 334 0.15 -6.40 18.83
N PRO A 335 1.09 -7.30 19.15
CA PRO A 335 1.53 -7.52 20.52
C PRO A 335 1.97 -6.21 21.22
N ALA A 336 1.60 -6.05 22.49
CA ALA A 336 1.85 -4.82 23.23
C ALA A 336 3.35 -4.51 23.41
N ASP A 337 4.19 -5.54 23.52
CA ASP A 337 5.66 -5.45 23.59
C ASP A 337 6.28 -5.01 22.25
N VAL A 338 5.65 -5.34 21.12
CA VAL A 338 5.99 -4.79 19.80
C VAL A 338 5.60 -3.32 19.74
N LEU A 339 4.36 -2.97 20.10
CA LEU A 339 3.86 -1.58 20.08
C LEU A 339 4.63 -0.66 21.03
N SER A 340 5.20 -1.18 22.13
CA SER A 340 6.07 -0.41 23.02
C SER A 340 7.53 -0.31 22.54
N GLY A 341 7.88 -0.93 21.41
CA GLY A 341 9.25 -0.99 20.87
C GLY A 341 10.21 -1.89 21.66
N GLN A 342 9.70 -2.70 22.60
CA GLN A 342 10.49 -3.64 23.38
C GLN A 342 10.89 -4.86 22.54
N ARG A 343 9.95 -5.34 21.72
CA ARG A 343 10.14 -6.47 20.82
C ARG A 343 10.31 -6.00 19.38
N SER A 344 11.34 -6.52 18.71
CA SER A 344 11.54 -6.29 17.28
C SER A 344 10.74 -7.30 16.44
N ILE A 345 10.56 -6.98 15.17
CA ILE A 345 9.96 -7.89 14.20
C ILE A 345 10.87 -8.09 12.99
N ASN A 346 10.67 -9.20 12.29
CA ASN A 346 11.10 -9.37 10.92
C ASN A 346 9.85 -9.29 10.04
N VAL A 347 9.93 -8.58 8.92
CA VAL A 347 8.85 -8.47 7.95
C VAL A 347 9.32 -8.98 6.61
N THR A 348 8.53 -9.87 6.01
CA THR A 348 8.66 -10.27 4.62
C THR A 348 7.53 -9.64 3.81
N GLY A 349 7.84 -9.02 2.69
CA GLY A 349 6.82 -8.36 1.89
C GLY A 349 7.37 -7.71 0.65
N ILE A 350 6.49 -7.09 -0.11
CA ILE A 350 6.86 -6.33 -1.30
C ILE A 350 7.41 -4.98 -0.87
N LEU A 351 8.66 -4.71 -1.25
CA LEU A 351 9.34 -3.45 -0.99
C LEU A 351 9.00 -2.43 -2.07
N THR A 352 8.39 -1.31 -1.70
CA THR A 352 8.06 -0.21 -2.61
C THR A 352 8.58 1.13 -2.07
N LEU A 353 8.46 2.17 -2.88
CA LEU A 353 8.65 3.55 -2.46
C LEU A 353 7.36 4.33 -2.62
N TYR A 354 7.09 5.20 -1.66
CA TYR A 354 6.05 6.21 -1.74
C TYR A 354 6.62 7.55 -1.24
N GLN A 355 6.68 8.53 -2.14
CA GLN A 355 7.25 9.86 -1.92
C GLN A 355 8.69 9.80 -1.38
N GLY A 356 9.48 8.84 -1.87
CA GLY A 356 10.85 8.59 -1.46
C GLY A 356 11.00 7.89 -0.10
N LYS A 357 9.92 7.32 0.44
CA LYS A 357 9.93 6.55 1.69
C LYS A 357 9.64 5.09 1.44
N ILE A 358 10.31 4.22 2.18
CA ILE A 358 10.12 2.78 2.12
C ILE A 358 8.72 2.44 2.63
N GLN A 359 7.99 1.71 1.80
CA GLN A 359 6.70 1.11 2.13
C GLN A 359 6.77 -0.40 1.84
N MET A 360 6.21 -1.19 2.75
CA MET A 360 6.14 -2.64 2.69
C MET A 360 4.68 -3.06 2.69
N SER A 361 4.33 -3.98 1.80
CA SER A 361 3.02 -4.66 1.77
C SER A 361 3.22 -6.16 1.93
N VAL A 362 2.57 -6.76 2.92
CA VAL A 362 2.67 -8.21 3.20
C VAL A 362 1.56 -8.99 2.49
N ASN A 363 1.77 -10.27 2.18
CA ASN A 363 0.65 -11.11 1.72
C ASN A 363 -0.29 -11.41 2.88
N SER A 364 0.27 -11.79 4.03
CA SER A 364 -0.48 -12.22 5.21
C SER A 364 0.27 -11.94 6.51
N LEU A 365 -0.36 -12.23 7.64
CA LEU A 365 0.26 -12.12 8.96
C LEU A 365 1.43 -13.10 9.14
N ASP A 366 1.46 -14.21 8.41
CA ASP A 366 2.55 -15.20 8.47
C ASP A 366 3.87 -14.62 7.94
N ASP A 367 3.82 -13.52 7.20
CA ASP A 367 5.01 -12.82 6.72
C ASP A 367 5.66 -11.93 7.80
N ILE A 368 5.10 -11.89 9.02
CA ILE A 368 5.59 -11.10 10.14
C ILE A 368 5.99 -12.03 11.29
N THR A 369 7.28 -12.01 11.63
CA THR A 369 7.83 -12.77 12.75
C THR A 369 8.13 -11.85 13.92
N PHE A 370 7.63 -12.17 15.10
CA PHE A 370 7.94 -11.46 16.34
C PHE A 370 9.16 -12.11 17.01
N ASN A 371 10.27 -11.37 17.18
CA ASN A 371 11.56 -11.94 17.62
C ASN A 371 11.65 -12.18 19.13
#